data_AF-X6NBZ7-F1
#
_entry.id   AF-X6NBZ7-F1
#
_cell.length_a   1.000
_cell.length_b   1.000
_cell.length_c   1.000
_cell.angle_alpha   90.00
_cell.angle_beta   90.00
_cell.angle_gamma   90.00
#
_symmetry.space_group_name_H-M   'P 1'
#
loop_
_entity.id
_entity.type
_entity.pdbx_description
1 polymer ?
#
loop_
_entity_poly.entity_id
_entity_poly.type
_entity_poly.pdbx_seq_one_letter_code
_entity_poly.pdbx_strand_id
1 'polypeptide(L)'
;MIACFPLHNLKQLEWFWKQWVENWSVAEYMKVPLAEIRDYFGEPTAFYYGFMMFYLKWLVWPTLIGSIFFLVQLGYERVDVPGLFLLALFIIFWCVAFVDFWIREESRYRLLWGMTKFQSKAVARPEFKGEWRHDFVSGLWIEHYSIAYRLVKGTFVFSGLLTWMAGCVIAVIYVLLLRDAHPTDLGLKVGLGILNGVMIAVFDVVYRLVSQHGNEWENHRTDQDFHNALISKSFIFRFFNSFSSLFYLAFIRPYAKGYFCFMCVS
;
A
#
# COMPACT_ATOMS: atom_id res chain seq x y z
N MET A 1 -13.39 10.84 25.96
CA MET A 1 -13.02 11.79 24.89
C MET A 1 -14.27 12.16 24.14
N ILE A 2 -14.68 13.43 24.19
CA ILE A 2 -15.74 13.96 23.32
C ILE A 2 -15.09 14.13 21.95
N ALA A 3 -15.69 13.56 20.90
CA ALA A 3 -15.16 13.70 19.54
C ALA A 3 -15.41 15.13 19.05
N CYS A 4 -14.34 15.82 18.66
CA CYS A 4 -14.43 17.13 17.99
C CYS A 4 -14.24 16.91 16.49
N PHE A 5 -15.24 17.26 15.68
CA PHE A 5 -15.19 17.17 14.23
C PHE A 5 -15.76 18.44 13.60
N PRO A 6 -15.20 18.91 12.47
CA PRO A 6 -15.74 20.06 11.77
C PRO A 6 -17.12 19.72 11.14
N LEU A 7 -18.04 20.68 11.18
CA LEU A 7 -19.35 20.55 10.55
C LEU A 7 -19.24 20.77 9.04
N HIS A 8 -19.90 19.93 8.25
CA HIS A 8 -19.83 20.00 6.78
C HIS A 8 -20.70 21.13 6.22
N ASN A 9 -20.25 21.76 5.13
CA ASN A 9 -21.08 22.68 4.35
C ASN A 9 -21.82 21.92 3.24
N LEU A 10 -23.12 21.70 3.44
CA LEU A 10 -23.95 20.93 2.52
C LEU A 10 -23.99 21.51 1.10
N LYS A 11 -23.96 22.84 0.94
CA LYS A 11 -24.01 23.49 -0.38
C LYS A 11 -22.77 23.18 -1.23
N GLN A 12 -21.59 23.18 -0.62
CA GLN A 12 -20.35 22.83 -1.32
C GLN A 12 -20.32 21.33 -1.64
N LEU A 13 -20.84 20.48 -0.74
CA LEU A 13 -20.93 19.05 -0.99
C LEU A 13 -21.87 18.71 -2.16
N GLU A 14 -23.04 19.36 -2.24
CA GLU A 14 -23.95 19.22 -3.37
C GLU A 14 -23.33 19.67 -4.69
N TRP A 15 -22.51 20.73 -4.68
CA TRP A 15 -21.76 21.15 -5.86
C TRP A 15 -20.76 20.07 -6.31
N PHE A 16 -20.00 19.48 -5.39
CA PHE A 16 -19.10 18.37 -5.70
C PHE A 16 -19.85 17.18 -6.28
N TRP A 17 -21.00 16.83 -5.70
CA TRP A 17 -21.84 15.75 -6.20
C TRP A 17 -22.26 15.98 -7.65
N LYS A 18 -22.84 17.15 -7.96
CA LYS A 18 -23.32 17.48 -9.31
C LYS A 18 -22.21 17.58 -10.34
N GLN A 19 -21.10 18.23 -10.00
CA GLN A 19 -20.03 18.51 -10.96
C GLN A 19 -19.08 17.34 -11.18
N TRP A 20 -18.81 16.56 -10.14
CA TRP A 20 -17.79 15.51 -10.19
C TRP A 20 -18.36 14.10 -10.20
N VAL A 21 -19.46 13.84 -9.50
CA VAL A 21 -20.04 12.48 -9.40
C VAL A 21 -21.12 12.23 -10.45
N GLU A 22 -22.04 13.19 -10.64
CA GLU A 22 -23.17 13.04 -11.56
C GLU A 22 -22.76 13.20 -13.03
N ASN A 23 -21.73 13.99 -13.30
CA ASN A 23 -21.20 14.20 -14.65
C ASN A 23 -20.23 13.07 -15.05
N TRP A 24 -20.78 11.96 -15.56
CA TRP A 24 -20.06 10.70 -15.78
C TRP A 24 -19.29 10.61 -17.11
N SER A 25 -18.87 11.73 -17.71
CA SER A 25 -18.06 11.63 -18.93
C SER A 25 -16.65 11.08 -18.58
N VAL A 26 -16.17 10.08 -19.34
CA VAL A 26 -14.89 9.40 -19.06
C VAL A 26 -13.71 10.38 -19.06
N ALA A 27 -13.78 11.42 -19.89
CA ALA A 27 -12.77 12.47 -19.98
C ALA A 27 -12.80 13.44 -18.79
N GLU A 28 -13.96 13.66 -18.17
CA GLU A 28 -14.11 14.52 -16.99
C GLU A 28 -13.88 13.76 -15.68
N TYR A 29 -14.14 12.46 -15.62
CA TYR A 29 -13.77 11.64 -14.47
C TYR A 29 -12.25 11.64 -14.24
N MET A 30 -11.46 11.73 -15.32
CA MET A 30 -10.01 11.92 -15.25
C MET A 30 -9.59 13.36 -14.98
N LYS A 31 -10.50 14.33 -14.84
CA LYS A 31 -10.20 15.73 -14.50
C LYS A 31 -10.83 16.09 -13.16
N VAL A 32 -10.21 15.62 -12.09
CA VAL A 32 -10.64 15.90 -10.73
C VAL A 32 -10.39 17.38 -10.38
N PRO A 33 -11.38 18.12 -9.84
CA PRO A 33 -11.23 19.51 -9.37
C PRO A 33 -10.37 19.56 -8.10
N LEU A 34 -9.06 19.49 -8.28
CA LEU A 34 -8.09 19.29 -7.20
C LEU A 34 -7.97 20.49 -6.26
N ALA A 35 -8.11 21.71 -6.78
CA ALA A 35 -7.98 22.93 -5.99
C ALA A 35 -9.18 23.09 -5.03
N GLU A 36 -10.37 22.78 -5.50
CA GLU A 36 -11.61 22.85 -4.74
C GLU A 36 -11.63 21.79 -3.64
N ILE A 37 -11.17 20.57 -3.93
CA ILE A 37 -11.01 19.51 -2.93
C ILE A 37 -10.02 19.93 -1.85
N ARG A 38 -8.89 20.55 -2.23
CA ARG A 38 -7.91 21.08 -1.28
C ARG A 38 -8.54 22.13 -0.36
N ASP A 39 -9.28 23.07 -0.93
CA ASP A 39 -9.85 24.18 -0.17
C ASP A 39 -10.95 23.73 0.81
N TYR A 40 -11.62 22.61 0.53
CA TYR A 40 -12.68 22.06 1.39
C TYR A 40 -12.18 20.98 2.38
N PHE A 41 -11.42 19.99 1.90
CA PHE A 41 -10.98 18.83 2.70
C PHE A 41 -9.53 18.92 3.18
N GLY A 42 -8.77 19.91 2.72
CA GLY A 42 -7.35 20.07 3.02
C GLY A 42 -6.43 19.36 2.02
N GLU A 43 -5.15 19.65 2.18
CA GLU A 43 -4.07 19.18 1.31
C GLU A 43 -3.88 17.66 1.30
N PRO A 44 -3.94 16.92 2.44
CA PRO A 44 -3.73 15.47 2.43
C PRO A 44 -4.75 14.73 1.55
N THR A 45 -6.02 15.14 1.64
CA THR A 45 -7.11 14.57 0.84
C THR A 45 -6.95 14.93 -0.64
N ALA A 46 -6.56 16.18 -0.93
CA ALA A 46 -6.26 16.59 -2.29
C ALA A 46 -5.09 15.78 -2.88
N PHE A 47 -3.98 15.59 -2.16
CA PHE A 47 -2.86 14.76 -2.63
C PHE A 47 -3.29 13.33 -2.98
N TYR A 48 -4.17 12.72 -2.18
CA TYR A 48 -4.71 11.38 -2.47
C TYR A 48 -5.46 11.34 -3.81
N TYR A 49 -6.42 12.26 -4.03
CA TYR A 49 -7.17 12.29 -5.28
C TYR A 49 -6.32 12.73 -6.48
N GLY A 50 -5.34 13.62 -6.25
CA GLY A 50 -4.35 14.00 -7.26
C GLY A 50 -3.50 12.81 -7.71
N PHE A 51 -3.05 11.97 -6.76
CA PHE A 51 -2.37 10.71 -7.06
C PHE A 51 -3.26 9.74 -7.83
N MET A 52 -4.49 9.54 -7.36
CA MET A 52 -5.45 8.65 -8.00
C MET A 52 -5.70 9.05 -9.46
N MET A 53 -5.94 10.34 -9.72
CA MET A 53 -6.14 10.87 -11.06
C MET A 53 -4.90 10.65 -11.95
N PHE A 54 -3.71 10.91 -11.42
CA PHE A 54 -2.46 10.70 -12.16
C PHE A 54 -2.25 9.21 -12.48
N TYR A 55 -2.46 8.34 -11.50
CA TYR A 55 -2.37 6.89 -11.65
C TYR A 55 -3.32 6.35 -12.72
N LEU A 56 -4.59 6.74 -12.69
CA LEU A 56 -5.58 6.31 -13.68
C LEU A 56 -5.21 6.74 -15.10
N LYS A 57 -4.72 7.97 -15.30
CA LYS A 57 -4.26 8.45 -16.60
C LYS A 57 -3.06 7.66 -17.13
N TRP A 58 -2.10 7.36 -16.24
CA TRP A 58 -0.89 6.62 -16.62
C TRP A 58 -1.15 5.14 -16.89
N LEU A 59 -2.15 4.55 -16.24
CA LEU A 59 -2.54 3.15 -16.41
C LEU A 59 -3.11 2.85 -17.80
N VAL A 60 -3.61 3.87 -18.51
CA VAL A 60 -4.11 3.74 -19.89
C VAL A 60 -3.06 3.09 -20.80
N TRP A 61 -1.77 3.42 -20.64
CA TRP A 61 -0.70 2.86 -21.48
C TRP A 61 -0.50 1.34 -21.28
N PRO A 62 -0.28 0.83 -20.05
CA PRO A 62 -0.28 -0.60 -19.79
C PRO A 62 -1.54 -1.32 -20.22
N THR A 63 -2.72 -0.71 -20.03
CA THR A 63 -3.98 -1.32 -20.44
C THR A 63 -4.08 -1.45 -21.95
N LEU A 64 -3.71 -0.43 -22.72
CA LEU A 64 -3.75 -0.50 -24.19
C LEU A 64 -2.79 -1.57 -24.73
N ILE A 65 -1.54 -1.55 -24.29
CA ILE A 65 -0.53 -2.51 -24.75
C ILE A 65 -0.87 -3.92 -24.26
N GLY A 66 -1.26 -4.08 -22.99
CA GLY A 66 -1.68 -5.36 -22.43
C GLY A 66 -2.87 -5.97 -23.15
N SER A 67 -3.88 -5.17 -23.49
CA SER A 67 -5.05 -5.62 -24.26
C SER A 67 -4.67 -6.08 -25.67
N ILE A 68 -3.74 -5.39 -26.34
CA ILE A 68 -3.24 -5.82 -27.66
C ILE A 68 -2.57 -7.20 -27.55
N PHE A 69 -1.67 -7.38 -26.57
CA PHE A 69 -1.02 -8.68 -26.34
C PHE A 69 -2.03 -9.78 -25.98
N PHE A 70 -3.06 -9.46 -25.19
CA PHE A 70 -4.11 -10.40 -24.84
C PHE A 70 -4.91 -10.86 -26.06
N LEU A 71 -5.24 -9.95 -26.99
CA LEU A 71 -5.92 -10.30 -28.24
C LEU A 71 -5.05 -11.18 -29.15
N VAL A 72 -3.74 -10.92 -29.22
CA VAL A 72 -2.79 -11.76 -29.95
C VAL A 72 -2.73 -13.16 -29.32
N GLN A 73 -2.64 -13.24 -27.99
CA GLN A 73 -2.63 -14.51 -27.26
C GLN A 73 -3.91 -15.34 -27.53
N LEU A 74 -5.06 -14.67 -27.62
CA LEU A 74 -6.34 -15.30 -27.94
C LEU A 74 -6.36 -15.86 -29.37
N GLY A 75 -5.71 -15.20 -30.32
CA GLY A 75 -5.61 -15.67 -31.71
C GLY A 75 -4.66 -16.86 -31.92
N TYR A 76 -3.59 -16.96 -31.13
CA TYR A 76 -2.62 -18.06 -31.21
C TYR A 76 -2.99 -19.29 -30.35
N GLU A 77 -4.00 -19.18 -29.48
CA GLU A 77 -4.43 -20.22 -28.53
C GLU A 77 -3.29 -20.77 -27.64
N ARG A 78 -2.20 -20.01 -27.48
CA ARG A 78 -1.03 -20.38 -26.67
C ARG A 78 -0.68 -19.26 -25.73
N VAL A 79 -0.27 -19.62 -24.52
CA VAL A 79 0.23 -18.66 -23.52
C VAL A 79 1.60 -18.10 -23.91
N ASP A 80 2.41 -18.93 -24.59
CA ASP A 80 3.76 -18.59 -24.99
C ASP A 80 3.76 -17.92 -26.37
N VAL A 81 3.56 -16.60 -26.38
CA VAL A 81 3.66 -15.78 -27.59
C VAL A 81 5.08 -15.23 -27.73
N PRO A 82 5.74 -15.35 -28.91
CA PRO A 82 7.03 -14.71 -29.14
C PRO A 82 6.88 -13.19 -28.97
N GLY A 83 7.58 -12.61 -27.98
CA GLY A 83 7.51 -11.19 -27.66
C GLY A 83 7.03 -10.84 -26.24
N LEU A 84 6.66 -11.82 -25.41
CA LEU A 84 6.29 -11.58 -24.01
C LEU A 84 7.37 -10.84 -23.20
N PHE A 85 8.65 -11.07 -23.51
CA PHE A 85 9.77 -10.36 -22.89
C PHE A 85 9.73 -8.85 -23.16
N LEU A 86 9.21 -8.41 -24.32
CA LEU A 86 9.05 -6.99 -24.64
C LEU A 86 7.98 -6.34 -23.75
N LEU A 87 6.89 -7.06 -23.47
CA LEU A 87 5.87 -6.60 -22.52
C LEU A 87 6.48 -6.46 -21.10
N ALA A 88 7.30 -7.41 -20.68
CA ALA A 88 7.99 -7.33 -19.39
C ALA A 88 8.94 -6.11 -19.31
N LEU A 89 9.75 -5.87 -20.34
CA LEU A 89 10.60 -4.68 -20.42
C LEU A 89 9.79 -3.39 -20.42
N PHE A 90 8.66 -3.37 -21.14
CA PHE A 90 7.75 -2.23 -21.14
C PHE A 90 7.18 -1.96 -19.74
N ILE A 91 6.71 -2.97 -19.01
CA ILE A 91 6.17 -2.80 -17.65
C ILE A 91 7.26 -2.31 -16.69
N ILE A 92 8.49 -2.84 -16.78
CA ILE A 92 9.62 -2.36 -15.98
C ILE A 92 9.88 -0.88 -16.25
N PHE A 93 9.96 -0.50 -17.53
CA PHE A 93 10.15 0.90 -17.93
C PHE A 93 9.00 1.79 -17.44
N TRP A 94 7.75 1.34 -17.62
CA TRP A 94 6.57 2.07 -17.17
C TRP A 94 6.57 2.28 -15.66
N CYS A 95 6.94 1.27 -14.86
CA CYS A 95 7.02 1.39 -13.40
C CYS A 95 8.02 2.46 -12.96
N VAL A 96 9.21 2.49 -13.57
CA VAL A 96 10.24 3.52 -13.26
C VAL A 96 9.75 4.89 -13.70
N ALA A 97 9.28 5.02 -14.94
CA ALA A 97 8.78 6.27 -15.47
C ALA A 97 7.62 6.81 -14.62
N PHE A 98 6.64 5.98 -14.29
CA PHE A 98 5.49 6.37 -13.49
C PHE A 98 5.89 7.01 -12.16
N VAL A 99 6.82 6.40 -11.43
CA VAL A 99 7.31 6.92 -10.15
C VAL A 99 8.04 8.25 -10.34
N ASP A 100 8.94 8.35 -11.33
CA ASP A 100 9.70 9.57 -11.59
C ASP A 100 8.80 10.74 -12.00
N PHE A 101 7.81 10.49 -12.86
CA PHE A 101 6.86 11.52 -13.27
C PHE A 101 5.92 11.91 -12.13
N TRP A 102 5.52 10.97 -11.28
CA TRP A 102 4.74 11.30 -10.08
C TRP A 102 5.51 12.21 -9.14
N ILE A 103 6.79 11.92 -8.86
CA ILE A 103 7.63 12.75 -7.98
C ILE A 103 7.73 14.19 -8.51
N ARG A 104 7.80 14.37 -9.84
CA ARG A 104 7.80 15.70 -10.47
C ARG A 104 6.47 16.42 -10.28
N GLU A 105 5.36 15.72 -10.49
CA GLU A 105 4.02 16.28 -10.35
C GLU A 105 3.69 16.63 -8.89
N GLU A 106 4.05 15.75 -7.95
CA GLU A 106 3.95 15.99 -6.51
C GLU A 106 4.73 17.24 -6.11
N SER A 107 5.93 17.43 -6.66
CA SER A 107 6.75 18.62 -6.41
C SER A 107 6.09 19.90 -6.93
N ARG A 108 5.39 19.83 -8.07
CA ARG A 108 4.60 20.95 -8.60
C ARG A 108 3.43 21.31 -7.67
N TYR A 109 2.68 20.32 -7.18
CA TYR A 109 1.59 20.56 -6.23
C TYR A 109 2.10 21.13 -4.91
N ARG A 110 3.20 20.60 -4.37
CA ARG A 110 3.83 21.15 -3.15
C ARG A 110 4.24 22.60 -3.30
N LEU A 111 4.73 23.01 -4.47
CA LEU A 111 5.07 24.41 -4.75
C LEU A 111 3.83 25.29 -4.88
N LEU A 112 2.85 24.87 -5.69
CA LEU A 112 1.61 25.62 -5.92
C LEU A 112 0.83 25.88 -4.62
N TRP A 113 0.86 24.90 -3.71
CA TRP A 113 0.14 24.96 -2.44
C TRP A 113 0.97 25.53 -1.29
N GLY A 114 2.22 25.95 -1.54
CA GLY A 114 3.08 26.51 -0.50
C GLY A 114 3.52 25.52 0.58
N MET A 115 3.46 24.21 0.30
CA MET A 115 3.73 23.13 1.26
C MET A 115 5.21 22.72 1.33
N THR A 116 6.12 23.49 0.72
CA THR A 116 7.55 23.16 0.63
C THR A 116 8.25 23.10 1.99
N LYS A 117 7.79 23.86 2.99
CA LYS A 117 8.36 23.89 4.36
C LYS A 117 7.49 23.21 5.42
N PHE A 118 6.52 22.39 5.02
CA PHE A 118 5.55 21.78 5.94
C PHE A 118 6.21 20.98 7.08
N GLN A 119 7.17 20.12 6.77
CA GLN A 119 7.88 19.28 7.76
C GLN A 119 8.57 20.08 8.87
N SER A 120 9.16 21.23 8.53
CA SER A 120 9.88 22.05 9.50
C SER A 120 8.99 22.70 10.56
N LYS A 121 7.68 22.80 10.30
CA LYS A 121 6.69 23.39 11.20
C LYS A 121 5.86 22.34 11.96
N ALA A 122 6.18 21.05 11.80
CA ALA A 122 5.42 19.99 12.44
C ALA A 122 5.57 20.07 13.97
N VAL A 123 4.42 20.12 14.65
CA VAL A 123 4.34 20.14 16.12
C VAL A 123 4.60 18.74 16.66
N ALA A 124 5.19 18.66 17.86
CA ALA A 124 5.37 17.39 18.54
C ALA A 124 4.01 16.86 19.02
N ARG A 125 3.80 15.54 18.89
CA ARG A 125 2.61 14.86 19.39
C ARG A 125 2.54 14.99 20.93
N PRO A 126 1.35 15.17 21.53
CA PRO A 126 1.21 15.30 22.99
C PRO A 126 1.74 14.11 23.80
N GLU A 127 1.77 12.92 23.20
CA GLU A 127 2.23 11.67 23.82
C GLU A 127 3.75 11.47 23.71
N PHE A 128 4.44 12.34 22.97
CA PHE A 128 5.88 12.26 22.83
C PHE A 128 6.56 12.49 24.18
N LYS A 129 7.58 11.69 24.47
CA LYS A 129 8.37 11.79 25.70
C LYS A 129 9.82 12.07 25.36
N GLY A 130 10.32 13.27 25.62
CA GLY A 130 11.73 13.61 25.44
C GLY A 130 12.32 14.38 26.62
N GLU A 131 13.64 14.56 26.59
CA GLU A 131 14.32 15.48 27.50
C GLU A 131 14.23 16.90 26.96
N TRP A 132 13.87 17.87 27.80
CA TRP A 132 13.86 19.27 27.40
C TRP A 132 15.29 19.77 27.15
N ARG A 133 15.57 20.16 25.91
CA ARG A 133 16.84 20.78 25.52
C ARG A 133 16.57 22.10 24.81
N HIS A 134 17.44 23.07 25.05
CA HIS A 134 17.36 24.36 24.37
C HIS A 134 17.97 24.20 22.97
N ASP A 135 17.18 24.48 21.93
CA ASP A 135 17.67 24.41 20.55
C ASP A 135 18.47 25.67 20.19
N PHE A 136 19.69 25.48 19.68
CA PHE A 136 20.59 26.57 19.30
C PHE A 136 20.11 27.33 18.04
N VAL A 137 19.32 26.67 17.20
CA VAL A 137 18.83 27.25 15.93
C VAL A 137 17.49 27.94 16.12
N SER A 138 16.55 27.29 16.79
CA SER A 138 15.18 27.83 16.97
C SER A 138 15.05 28.77 18.17
N GLY A 139 15.95 28.70 19.15
CA GLY A 139 15.83 29.43 20.42
C GLY A 139 14.64 28.98 21.28
N LEU A 140 14.05 27.84 20.94
CA LEU A 140 12.88 27.27 21.61
C LEU A 140 13.31 26.08 22.48
N TRP A 141 12.60 25.88 23.58
CA TRP A 141 12.68 24.65 24.36
C TRP A 141 11.99 23.53 23.57
N ILE A 142 12.75 22.51 23.18
CA ILE A 142 12.25 21.38 22.40
C ILE A 142 12.59 20.08 23.14
N GLU A 143 11.62 19.17 23.21
CA GLU A 143 11.86 17.81 23.67
C GLU A 143 12.72 17.05 22.66
N HIS A 144 13.90 16.65 23.09
CA HIS A 144 14.84 15.88 22.29
C HIS A 144 14.82 14.41 22.71
N TYR A 145 14.79 13.52 21.71
CA TYR A 145 14.96 12.09 21.89
C TYR A 145 16.04 11.60 20.93
N SER A 146 16.98 10.79 21.43
CA SER A 146 18.11 10.37 20.59
C SER A 146 17.63 9.50 19.43
N ILE A 147 18.14 9.78 18.23
CA ILE A 147 17.81 9.02 17.02
C ILE A 147 18.36 7.59 17.11
N ALA A 148 19.52 7.38 17.75
CA ALA A 148 20.13 6.06 17.88
C ALA A 148 19.25 5.08 18.68
N TYR A 149 18.81 5.48 19.88
CA TYR A 149 17.90 4.64 20.68
C TYR A 149 16.57 4.40 19.94
N ARG A 150 16.09 5.36 19.14
CA ARG A 150 14.90 5.19 18.31
C ARG A 150 15.10 4.13 17.23
N LEU A 151 16.21 4.20 16.49
CA LEU A 151 16.50 3.26 15.40
C LEU A 151 16.66 1.83 15.92
N VAL A 152 17.32 1.65 17.08
CA VAL A 152 17.47 0.32 17.71
C VAL A 152 16.09 -0.24 18.09
N LYS A 153 15.26 0.53 18.78
CA LYS A 153 13.88 0.12 19.13
C LYS A 153 13.04 -0.17 17.89
N GLY A 154 13.11 0.69 16.88
CA GLY A 154 12.38 0.53 15.62
C GLY A 154 12.80 -0.72 14.87
N THR A 155 14.10 -1.01 14.81
CA THR A 155 14.62 -2.23 14.18
C THR A 155 14.17 -3.48 14.92
N PHE A 156 14.15 -3.44 16.26
CA PHE A 156 13.66 -4.54 17.09
C PHE A 156 12.16 -4.82 16.90
N VAL A 157 11.32 -3.79 16.91
CA VAL A 157 9.88 -3.95 16.64
C VAL A 157 9.66 -4.47 15.23
N PHE A 158 10.37 -3.91 14.26
CA PHE A 158 10.26 -4.30 12.85
C PHE A 158 10.66 -5.76 12.60
N SER A 159 11.77 -6.22 13.19
CA SER A 159 12.20 -7.62 13.08
C SER A 159 11.25 -8.58 13.81
N GLY A 160 10.69 -8.18 14.96
CA GLY A 160 9.64 -8.93 15.64
C GLY A 160 8.39 -9.10 14.79
N LEU A 161 7.92 -8.02 14.15
CA LEU A 161 6.77 -8.05 13.24
C LEU A 161 7.02 -8.90 11.99
N LEU A 162 8.23 -8.85 11.43
CA LEU A 162 8.63 -9.71 10.31
C LEU A 162 8.67 -11.19 10.69
N THR A 163 9.17 -11.50 11.89
CA THR A 163 9.23 -12.89 12.38
C THR A 163 7.83 -13.45 12.61
N TRP A 164 6.94 -12.66 13.22
CA TRP A 164 5.53 -12.99 13.36
C TRP A 164 4.86 -13.24 12.00
N MET A 165 5.10 -12.36 11.03
CA MET A 165 4.62 -12.49 9.64
C MET A 165 5.08 -13.79 8.99
N ALA A 166 6.37 -14.12 9.08
CA ALA A 166 6.90 -15.37 8.55
C ALA A 166 6.19 -16.59 9.15
N GLY A 167 5.94 -16.57 10.47
CA GLY A 167 5.15 -17.59 11.15
C GLY A 167 3.72 -17.73 10.60
N CYS A 168 3.02 -16.61 10.39
CA CYS A 168 1.69 -16.60 9.79
C CYS A 168 1.68 -17.18 8.37
N VAL A 169 2.65 -16.81 7.52
CA VAL A 169 2.75 -17.30 6.15
C VAL A 169 3.06 -18.80 6.13
N ILE A 170 3.98 -19.26 6.97
CA ILE A 170 4.29 -20.70 7.11
C ILE A 170 3.05 -21.48 7.53
N ALA A 171 2.29 -20.97 8.50
CA ALA A 171 1.08 -21.64 8.97
C ALA A 171 -0.01 -21.71 7.87
N VAL A 172 -0.18 -20.65 7.07
CA VAL A 172 -1.08 -20.66 5.90
C VAL A 172 -0.62 -21.68 4.86
N ILE A 173 0.67 -21.68 4.52
CA ILE A 173 1.24 -22.65 3.56
C ILE A 173 1.04 -24.08 4.08
N TYR A 174 1.25 -24.32 5.37
CA TYR A 174 1.04 -25.63 5.98
C TYR A 174 -0.41 -26.11 5.86
N VAL A 175 -1.39 -25.23 6.12
CA VAL A 175 -2.83 -25.54 5.92
C VAL A 175 -3.14 -25.85 4.45
N LEU A 176 -2.51 -25.14 3.51
CA LEU A 176 -2.66 -25.41 2.08
C LEU A 176 -2.04 -26.75 1.65
N LEU A 177 -0.90 -27.13 2.23
CA LEU A 177 -0.27 -28.43 1.97
C LEU A 177 -1.13 -29.58 2.52
N LEU A 178 -1.71 -29.43 3.71
CA LEU A 178 -2.65 -30.42 4.26
C LEU A 178 -3.90 -30.58 3.37
N ARG A 179 -4.39 -29.47 2.80
CA ARG A 179 -5.50 -29.49 1.84
C ARG A 179 -5.15 -30.25 0.56
N ASP A 180 -3.92 -30.13 0.08
CA ASP A 180 -3.44 -30.81 -1.13
C ASP A 180 -3.12 -32.30 -0.88
N ALA A 181 -2.74 -32.69 0.35
CA ALA A 181 -2.44 -34.08 0.73
C ALA A 181 -3.67 -35.00 0.81
N HIS A 182 -4.85 -34.45 1.09
CA HIS A 182 -6.11 -35.20 1.17
C HIS A 182 -7.10 -34.77 0.07
N PRO A 183 -6.92 -35.23 -1.19
CA PRO A 183 -7.66 -34.72 -2.33
C PRO A 183 -9.11 -35.22 -2.42
N THR A 184 -9.49 -36.30 -1.73
CA THR A 184 -10.79 -36.98 -1.93
C THR A 184 -11.89 -36.50 -0.99
N ASP A 185 -11.57 -35.81 0.11
CA ASP A 185 -12.54 -35.46 1.14
C ASP A 185 -13.01 -34.00 1.00
N LEU A 186 -14.23 -33.81 0.49
CA LEU A 186 -14.81 -32.48 0.24
C LEU A 186 -15.08 -31.74 1.56
N GLY A 187 -15.50 -32.46 2.61
CA GLY A 187 -15.78 -31.87 3.92
C GLY A 187 -14.52 -31.28 4.56
N LEU A 188 -13.41 -32.01 4.48
CA LEU A 188 -12.11 -31.56 4.97
C LEU A 188 -11.61 -30.31 4.22
N LYS A 189 -11.76 -30.25 2.89
CA LYS A 189 -11.35 -29.09 2.09
C LYS A 189 -12.12 -27.82 2.43
N VAL A 190 -13.44 -27.94 2.61
CA VAL A 190 -14.28 -26.80 3.01
C VAL A 190 -13.93 -26.36 4.42
N GLY A 191 -13.75 -27.30 5.35
CA GLY A 191 -13.32 -27.01 6.73
C GLY A 191 -11.98 -26.29 6.81
N LEU A 192 -10.97 -26.77 6.08
CA LEU A 192 -9.63 -26.14 6.02
C LEU A 192 -9.67 -24.75 5.37
N GLY A 193 -10.54 -24.54 4.37
CA GLY A 193 -10.73 -23.23 3.74
C GLY A 193 -11.33 -22.20 4.70
N ILE A 194 -12.37 -22.59 5.45
CA ILE A 194 -12.99 -21.74 6.48
C ILE A 194 -11.96 -21.43 7.58
N LEU A 195 -11.24 -22.45 8.07
CA LEU A 195 -10.20 -22.28 9.09
C LEU A 195 -9.13 -21.29 8.65
N ASN A 196 -8.66 -21.40 7.40
CA ASN A 196 -7.68 -20.47 6.84
C ASN A 196 -8.21 -19.03 6.79
N GLY A 197 -9.47 -18.83 6.40
CA GLY A 197 -10.11 -17.51 6.40
C GLY A 197 -10.22 -16.90 7.80
N VAL A 198 -10.67 -17.69 8.78
CA VAL A 198 -10.75 -17.27 10.19
C VAL A 198 -9.36 -16.93 10.73
N MET A 199 -8.35 -17.75 10.44
CA MET A 199 -6.97 -17.55 10.85
C MET A 199 -6.41 -16.21 10.33
N ILE A 200 -6.63 -15.90 9.05
CA ILE A 200 -6.20 -14.62 8.45
C ILE A 200 -6.88 -13.44 9.13
N ALA A 201 -8.20 -13.53 9.39
CA ALA A 201 -8.94 -12.46 10.06
C ALA A 201 -8.43 -12.20 11.49
N VAL A 202 -8.19 -13.27 12.26
CA VAL A 202 -7.63 -13.17 13.62
C VAL A 202 -6.22 -12.57 13.59
N PHE A 203 -5.38 -13.00 12.65
CA PHE A 203 -4.03 -12.48 12.49
C PHE A 203 -4.00 -11.00 12.11
N ASP A 204 -4.92 -10.54 11.26
CA ASP A 204 -5.03 -9.10 10.93
C ASP A 204 -5.37 -8.26 12.16
N VAL A 205 -6.30 -8.73 13.02
CA VAL A 205 -6.65 -8.03 14.27
C VAL A 205 -5.46 -7.98 15.23
N VAL A 206 -4.82 -9.13 15.48
CA VAL A 206 -3.64 -9.20 16.38
C VAL A 206 -2.50 -8.33 15.85
N TYR A 207 -2.24 -8.38 14.54
CA TYR A 207 -1.19 -7.58 13.91
C TYR A 207 -1.44 -6.08 14.08
N ARG A 208 -2.67 -5.59 13.88
CA ARG A 208 -3.01 -4.17 14.08
C ARG A 208 -2.74 -3.73 15.51
N LEU A 209 -3.12 -4.52 16.51
CA LEU A 209 -2.90 -4.20 17.92
C LEU A 209 -1.40 -4.18 18.27
N VAL A 210 -0.66 -5.22 17.87
CA VAL A 210 0.78 -5.35 18.17
C VAL A 210 1.59 -4.26 17.46
N SER A 211 1.28 -3.98 16.18
CA SER A 211 1.99 -2.96 15.42
C SER A 211 1.73 -1.55 15.94
N GLN A 212 0.50 -1.22 16.36
CA GLN A 212 0.19 0.07 16.99
C GLN A 212 0.95 0.24 18.31
N HIS A 213 0.87 -0.76 19.20
CA HIS A 213 1.57 -0.71 20.48
C HIS A 213 3.09 -0.64 20.31
N GLY A 214 3.65 -1.39 19.37
CA GLY A 214 5.07 -1.31 19.01
C GLY A 214 5.46 0.09 18.50
N ASN A 215 4.60 0.72 17.71
CA ASN A 215 4.86 2.05 17.15
C ASN A 215 4.75 3.17 18.21
N GLU A 216 3.90 3.00 19.22
CA GLU A 216 3.85 3.86 20.41
C GLU A 216 5.15 3.75 21.20
N TRP A 217 5.66 2.53 21.38
CA TRP A 217 6.92 2.29 22.10
C TRP A 217 8.16 2.88 21.40
N GLU A 218 8.14 2.99 20.07
CA GLU A 218 9.18 3.65 19.27
C GLU A 218 9.25 5.17 19.52
N ASN A 219 8.21 5.78 20.11
CA ASN A 219 8.17 7.18 20.52
C ASN A 219 8.51 8.18 19.40
N HIS A 220 7.64 8.26 18.39
CA HIS A 220 7.75 9.22 17.29
C HIS A 220 7.39 10.64 17.74
N ARG A 221 8.15 11.63 17.24
CA ARG A 221 7.98 13.04 17.61
C ARG A 221 6.76 13.67 16.97
N THR A 222 6.56 13.47 15.66
CA THR A 222 5.44 14.06 14.93
C THR A 222 4.37 13.00 14.61
N ASP A 223 3.12 13.41 14.49
CA ASP A 223 2.03 12.51 14.07
C ASP A 223 2.28 11.92 12.68
N GLN A 224 2.88 12.71 11.79
CA GLN A 224 3.23 12.25 10.45
C GLN A 224 4.29 11.14 10.49
N ASP A 225 5.34 11.28 11.29
CA ASP A 225 6.35 10.22 11.45
C ASP A 225 5.74 8.96 12.06
N PHE A 226 4.88 9.12 13.07
CA PHE A 226 4.16 8.01 13.70
C PHE A 226 3.34 7.23 12.67
N HIS A 227 2.49 7.92 11.90
CA HIS A 227 1.66 7.29 10.89
C HIS A 227 2.48 6.71 9.74
N ASN A 228 3.53 7.40 9.26
CA ASN A 228 4.40 6.89 8.21
C ASN A 228 5.09 5.57 8.60
N ALA A 229 5.58 5.49 9.85
CA ALA A 229 6.19 4.27 10.36
C ALA A 229 5.17 3.12 10.47
N LEU A 230 3.95 3.40 10.92
CA LEU A 230 2.87 2.41 10.98
C LEU A 230 2.43 1.94 9.59
N ILE A 231 2.34 2.87 8.62
CA ILE A 231 2.02 2.57 7.21
C ILE A 231 3.11 1.68 6.62
N SER A 232 4.39 2.00 6.82
CA SER A 232 5.50 1.20 6.31
C SER A 232 5.48 -0.24 6.85
N LYS A 233 5.31 -0.40 8.17
CA LYS A 233 5.16 -1.71 8.81
C LYS A 233 3.98 -2.49 8.21
N SER A 234 2.81 -1.85 8.14
CA SER A 234 1.57 -2.47 7.63
C SER A 234 1.64 -2.79 6.15
N PHE A 235 2.36 -1.99 5.36
CA PHE A 235 2.55 -2.19 3.94
C PHE A 235 3.28 -3.50 3.67
N ILE A 236 4.37 -3.76 4.40
CA ILE A 236 5.13 -5.01 4.26
C ILE A 236 4.27 -6.22 4.61
N PHE A 237 3.48 -6.12 5.68
CA PHE A 237 2.55 -7.18 6.05
C PHE A 237 1.55 -7.48 4.93
N ARG A 238 0.90 -6.45 4.40
CA ARG A 238 -0.10 -6.57 3.34
C ARG A 238 0.52 -7.06 2.03
N PHE A 239 1.73 -6.61 1.71
CA PHE A 239 2.48 -7.02 0.53
C PHE A 239 2.71 -8.53 0.56
N PHE A 240 3.37 -9.05 1.60
CA PHE A 240 3.63 -10.49 1.68
C PHE A 240 2.34 -11.30 1.72
N ASN A 241 1.34 -10.89 2.51
CA ASN A 241 0.08 -11.63 2.56
C ASN A 241 -0.64 -11.68 1.20
N SER A 242 -0.67 -10.58 0.45
CA SER A 242 -1.35 -10.52 -0.85
C SER A 242 -0.57 -11.24 -1.96
N PHE A 243 0.76 -11.19 -1.95
CA PHE A 243 1.58 -11.76 -3.04
C PHE A 243 2.08 -13.19 -2.75
N SER A 244 2.04 -13.67 -1.50
CA SER A 244 2.54 -15.02 -1.13
C SER A 244 1.87 -16.13 -1.94
N SER A 245 0.57 -16.03 -2.20
CA SER A 245 -0.17 -17.02 -3.00
C SER A 245 0.30 -17.04 -4.45
N LEU A 246 0.56 -15.87 -5.04
CA LEU A 246 1.10 -15.73 -6.39
C LEU A 246 2.53 -16.28 -6.48
N PHE A 247 3.38 -15.98 -5.48
CA PHE A 247 4.73 -16.56 -5.38
C PHE A 247 4.67 -18.09 -5.27
N TYR A 248 3.76 -18.62 -4.44
CA TYR A 248 3.56 -20.07 -4.32
C TYR A 248 3.14 -20.69 -5.65
N LEU A 249 2.18 -20.10 -6.36
CA LEU A 249 1.69 -20.61 -7.64
C LEU A 249 2.75 -20.54 -8.75
N ALA A 250 3.50 -19.44 -8.83
CA ALA A 250 4.48 -19.22 -9.88
C ALA A 250 5.78 -20.01 -9.66
N PHE A 251 6.27 -20.07 -8.42
CA PHE A 251 7.59 -20.63 -8.13
C PHE A 251 7.53 -21.97 -7.40
N ILE A 252 6.66 -22.18 -6.43
CA ILE A 252 6.71 -23.37 -5.56
C ILE A 252 5.91 -24.54 -6.14
N ARG A 253 4.70 -24.27 -6.65
CA ARG A 253 3.80 -25.28 -7.20
C ARG A 253 4.39 -26.11 -8.36
N PRO A 254 5.15 -25.52 -9.32
CA PRO A 254 5.78 -26.30 -10.38
C PRO A 254 6.76 -27.36 -9.87
N TYR A 255 7.56 -27.04 -8.85
CA TYR A 255 8.48 -28.00 -8.22
C TYR A 255 7.74 -29.01 -7.34
N ALA A 256 6.75 -28.56 -6.56
CA ALA A 256 6.02 -29.41 -5.62
C ALA A 256 5.16 -30.49 -6.30
N LYS A 257 4.60 -30.20 -7.48
CA LYS A 257 3.82 -31.19 -8.26
C LYS A 257 4.66 -32.04 -9.21
N GLY A 258 5.97 -31.83 -9.31
CA GLY A 258 6.86 -32.67 -10.12
C GLY A 258 6.60 -32.63 -11.63
N TYR A 259 5.96 -31.57 -12.15
CA TYR A 259 5.77 -31.41 -13.60
C TYR A 259 6.71 -30.34 -14.13
N PHE A 260 7.98 -30.72 -14.31
CA PHE A 260 8.72 -30.26 -15.48
C PHE A 260 8.03 -30.89 -16.71
N CYS A 261 6.88 -30.35 -17.12
CA CYS A 261 6.38 -30.57 -18.48
C CYS A 261 6.79 -29.39 -19.34
N PHE A 262 8.11 -29.16 -19.42
CA PHE A 262 8.74 -28.35 -20.46
C PHE A 262 8.94 -29.18 -21.75
N MET A 263 8.23 -30.31 -21.89
CA MET A 263 8.45 -31.30 -22.94
C MET A 263 7.15 -31.91 -23.54
N CYS A 264 6.01 -31.20 -23.45
CA CYS A 264 4.81 -31.46 -24.27
C CYS A 264 4.45 -30.26 -25.16
N VAL A 265 5.46 -29.60 -25.71
CA VAL A 265 5.31 -28.83 -26.96
C VAL A 265 6.31 -29.43 -27.95
N SER A 266 5.90 -30.53 -28.55
CA SER A 266 6.40 -31.05 -29.82
C SER A 266 5.19 -31.65 -30.53
#